data_AF-A0A348VRC0-F1
#
_entry.id   AF-A0A348VRC0-F1
#
_cell.length_a   1.000
_cell.length_b   1.000
_cell.length_c   1.000
_cell.angle_alpha   90.00
_cell.angle_beta   90.00
_cell.angle_gamma   90.00
#
_symmetry.space_group_name_H-M   'P 1'
#
loop_
_entity.id
_entity.type
_entity.pdbx_description
1 polymer ?
#
loop_
_entity_poly.entity_id
_entity_poly.type
_entity_poly.pdbx_seq_one_letter_code
_entity_poly.pdbx_strand_id
1 'polypeptide(L)'
;MRKRIYLILLYLAVFLVPAAAQAQFPVVSAEQLKSMMEGKRKVVVIDTRLPVEYREGHVAGAISIPADRMKVDRAKLPKDKATPIIFYCRGAG
;
A
#
# COMPACT_ATOMS: atom_id res chain seq x y z
N MET A 1 -14.89 37.28 25.92
CA MET A 1 -15.56 37.04 24.62
C MET A 1 -14.61 36.54 23.53
N ARG A 2 -13.43 37.13 23.33
CA ARG A 2 -12.44 36.71 22.29
C ARG A 2 -11.96 35.25 22.43
N LYS A 3 -11.67 34.77 23.64
CA LYS A 3 -11.26 33.36 23.88
C LYS A 3 -12.33 32.32 23.48
N ARG A 4 -13.62 32.66 23.61
CA ARG A 4 -14.72 31.80 23.17
C ARG A 4 -14.82 31.74 21.65
N ILE A 5 -14.52 32.84 20.96
CA ILE A 5 -14.45 32.88 19.49
C ILE A 5 -13.32 31.99 18.97
N TYR A 6 -12.13 32.02 19.58
CA TYR A 6 -11.04 31.11 19.21
C TYR A 6 -11.37 29.64 19.45
N LEU A 7 -12.08 29.32 20.53
CA LEU A 7 -12.54 27.95 20.79
C LEU A 7 -13.58 27.48 19.77
N ILE A 8 -14.51 28.36 19.36
CA ILE A 8 -15.49 28.06 18.31
C ILE A 8 -14.82 27.88 16.96
N LEU A 9 -13.85 28.73 16.60
CA LEU A 9 -13.08 28.62 15.36
C LEU A 9 -12.23 27.34 15.33
N LEU A 10 -11.62 26.96 16.46
CA LEU A 10 -10.88 25.70 16.59
C LEU A 10 -11.82 24.50 16.43
N TYR A 11 -13.02 24.55 17.02
CA TYR A 11 -14.01 23.48 16.92
C TYR A 11 -14.60 23.34 15.50
N LEU A 12 -14.85 24.46 14.82
CA LEU A 12 -15.29 24.51 13.41
C LEU A 12 -14.23 23.96 12.46
N ALA A 13 -12.94 24.25 12.71
CA ALA A 13 -11.84 23.73 11.90
C ALA A 13 -11.67 22.21 12.04
N VAL A 14 -11.93 21.64 13.22
CA VAL A 14 -11.87 20.19 13.47
C VAL A 14 -13.03 19.45 12.76
N PHE A 15 -14.21 20.06 12.68
CA PHE A 15 -15.37 19.49 11.98
C PHE A 15 -15.32 19.64 10.45
N LEU A 16 -14.48 20.56 9.93
CA LEU A 16 -14.29 20.73 8.48
C LEU A 16 -13.29 19.73 7.87
N VAL A 17 -12.66 18.87 8.68
CA VAL A 17 -11.80 17.80 8.18
C VAL A 17 -12.69 16.76 7.51
N PRO A 18 -12.64 16.61 6.18
CA PRO A 18 -13.54 15.68 5.50
C PRO A 18 -13.25 14.26 6.00
N ALA A 19 -14.28 13.60 6.54
CA ALA A 19 -14.27 12.20 6.97
C ALA A 19 -14.07 11.19 5.82
N ALA A 20 -13.62 11.65 4.66
CA ALA A 20 -13.55 10.92 3.41
C ALA A 20 -12.12 10.88 2.89
N ALA A 21 -11.20 10.35 3.69
CA ALA A 21 -9.98 9.73 3.17
C ALA A 21 -10.15 8.22 3.28
N GLN A 22 -11.13 7.67 2.55
CA GLN A 22 -11.15 6.23 2.29
C GLN A 22 -9.88 5.92 1.52
N ALA A 23 -9.04 5.04 2.05
CA ALA A 23 -7.81 4.63 1.40
C ALA A 23 -8.17 3.85 0.12
N GLN A 24 -8.27 4.57 -1.00
CA GLN A 24 -8.34 3.97 -2.32
C GLN A 24 -6.95 3.44 -2.64
N PHE A 25 -6.78 2.12 -2.70
CA PHE A 25 -5.53 1.53 -3.17
C PHE A 25 -5.50 1.66 -4.70
N PRO A 26 -4.56 2.42 -5.29
CA PRO A 26 -4.47 2.55 -6.73
C PRO A 26 -4.11 1.21 -7.36
N VAL A 27 -4.84 0.81 -8.39
CA VAL A 27 -4.54 -0.37 -9.21
C VAL A 27 -3.58 0.04 -10.31
N VAL A 28 -2.56 -0.77 -10.56
CA VAL A 28 -1.57 -0.56 -11.61
C VAL A 28 -1.61 -1.72 -12.61
N SER A 29 -1.38 -1.42 -13.89
CA SER A 29 -1.22 -2.43 -14.93
C SER A 29 0.15 -3.12 -14.85
N ALA A 30 0.30 -4.24 -15.56
CA ALA A 30 1.58 -4.92 -15.67
C ALA A 30 2.65 -4.04 -16.34
N GLU A 31 2.27 -3.24 -17.35
CA GLU A 31 3.17 -2.32 -18.05
C GLU A 31 3.61 -1.17 -17.14
N GLN A 32 2.70 -0.65 -16.31
CA GLN A 32 3.01 0.37 -15.31
C GLN A 32 3.98 -0.19 -14.27
N LEU A 33 3.71 -1.38 -13.73
CA LEU A 33 4.61 -2.05 -12.80
C LEU A 33 6.00 -2.24 -13.42
N LYS A 34 6.08 -2.75 -14.65
CA LYS A 34 7.34 -2.91 -15.38
C LYS A 34 8.11 -1.60 -15.48
N SER A 35 7.43 -0.53 -15.89
CA SER A 35 8.02 0.82 -16.01
C SER A 35 8.53 1.34 -14.66
N MET A 36 7.79 1.05 -13.58
CA MET A 36 8.21 1.41 -12.21
C MET A 36 9.45 0.63 -11.77
N MET A 37 9.55 -0.66 -12.13
CA MET A 37 10.70 -1.51 -11.81
C MET A 37 11.96 -1.14 -12.59
N GLU A 38 11.80 -0.65 -13.83
CA GLU A 38 12.91 -0.17 -14.68
C GLU A 38 13.35 1.26 -14.33
N GLY A 39 12.51 2.01 -13.61
CA GLY A 39 12.78 3.38 -13.20
C GLY A 39 13.79 3.51 -12.06
N LYS A 40 14.17 4.77 -11.75
CA LYS A 40 15.07 5.08 -10.62
C LYS A 40 14.42 4.91 -9.24
N ARG A 41 13.10 4.90 -9.16
CA ARG A 41 12.37 4.82 -7.88
C ARG A 41 12.23 3.35 -7.48
N LYS A 42 12.81 3.00 -6.34
CA LYS A 42 12.72 1.65 -5.78
C LYS A 42 11.27 1.33 -5.42
N VAL A 43 10.74 0.27 -6.02
CA VAL A 43 9.42 -0.31 -5.72
C VAL A 43 9.61 -1.71 -5.17
N VAL A 44 8.76 -2.09 -4.21
CA VAL A 44 8.76 -3.46 -3.65
C VAL A 44 7.52 -4.18 -4.14
N VAL A 45 7.74 -5.33 -4.78
CA VAL A 45 6.68 -6.17 -5.31
C VAL A 45 6.46 -7.35 -4.35
N ILE A 46 5.21 -7.57 -3.96
CA ILE A 46 4.82 -8.65 -3.04
C ILE A 46 3.88 -9.61 -3.77
N ASP A 47 4.30 -10.88 -3.87
CA ASP A 47 3.45 -11.96 -4.38
C ASP A 47 2.66 -12.55 -3.21
N THR A 48 1.33 -12.42 -3.26
CA THR A 48 0.43 -12.91 -2.21
C THR A 48 -0.17 -14.29 -2.49
N ARG A 49 0.27 -14.96 -3.56
CA ARG A 49 -0.16 -16.30 -3.95
C ARG A 49 0.43 -17.37 -3.02
N LEU A 50 0.07 -18.63 -3.27
CA LEU A 50 0.65 -19.76 -2.53
C LEU A 50 2.16 -19.88 -2.82
N PRO A 51 2.96 -20.35 -1.86
CA PRO A 51 4.40 -20.54 -2.06
C PRO A 51 4.77 -21.46 -3.23
N VAL A 52 3.91 -22.42 -3.58
CA VAL A 52 4.12 -23.30 -4.73
C VAL A 52 4.02 -22.53 -6.05
N GLU A 53 3.02 -21.66 -6.20
CA GLU A 53 2.83 -20.83 -7.38
C GLU A 53 3.98 -19.83 -7.56
N TYR A 54 4.48 -19.26 -6.46
CA TYR A 54 5.67 -18.42 -6.50
C TYR A 54 6.90 -19.19 -7.02
N ARG A 55 7.11 -20.44 -6.57
CA ARG A 55 8.24 -21.28 -7.02
C ARG A 55 8.14 -21.72 -8.48
N GLU A 56 6.92 -21.92 -8.99
CA GLU A 56 6.68 -22.27 -10.40
C GLU A 56 7.00 -21.10 -11.35
N GLY A 57 6.81 -19.87 -10.87
CA GLY A 57 7.16 -18.66 -11.61
C GLY A 57 6.55 -17.41 -10.98
N HIS A 58 7.35 -16.36 -10.90
CA HIS A 58 6.96 -15.10 -10.28
C HIS A 58 7.65 -13.90 -10.94
N VAL A 59 7.17 -12.68 -10.63
CA VAL A 59 7.82 -11.45 -11.07
C VAL A 59 9.22 -11.37 -10.46
N ALA A 60 10.26 -11.21 -11.28
CA ALA A 60 11.64 -11.18 -10.82
C ALA A 60 11.86 -10.11 -9.73
N GLY A 61 12.45 -10.51 -8.60
CA GLY A 61 12.66 -9.62 -7.45
C GLY A 61 11.45 -9.44 -6.52
N ALA A 62 10.30 -10.06 -6.82
CA ALA A 62 9.16 -10.04 -5.91
C ALA A 62 9.45 -10.87 -4.65
N ILE A 63 8.89 -10.43 -3.51
CA ILE A 63 8.98 -11.14 -2.22
C ILE A 63 7.70 -11.96 -2.03
N SER A 64 7.83 -13.25 -1.71
CA SER A 64 6.67 -14.09 -1.38
C SER A 64 6.18 -13.79 0.04
N ILE A 65 4.95 -13.28 0.15
CA ILE A 65 4.20 -13.14 1.40
C ILE A 65 2.76 -13.60 1.14
N PRO A 66 2.47 -14.91 1.29
CA PRO A 66 1.12 -15.44 1.13
C PRO A 66 0.09 -14.67 1.95
N ALA A 67 -1.11 -14.47 1.40
CA ALA A 67 -2.13 -13.62 2.00
C ALA A 67 -2.51 -14.05 3.44
N ASP A 68 -2.58 -15.36 3.69
CA ASP A 68 -2.84 -15.99 4.99
C ASP A 68 -1.70 -15.77 6.00
N ARG A 69 -0.48 -15.50 5.52
CA ARG A 69 0.71 -15.25 6.34
C ARG A 69 1.05 -13.78 6.53
N MET A 70 0.32 -12.86 5.90
CA MET A 70 0.64 -11.41 5.91
C MET A 70 0.88 -10.84 7.32
N LYS A 71 0.09 -11.26 8.32
CA LYS A 71 0.25 -10.81 9.71
C LYS A 71 1.54 -11.30 10.36
N VAL A 72 1.92 -12.54 10.09
CA VAL A 72 3.12 -13.19 10.67
C VAL A 72 4.38 -12.67 9.97
N ASP A 73 4.31 -12.57 8.65
CA ASP A 73 5.44 -12.24 7.80
C ASP A 73 5.58 -10.71 7.56
N ARG A 74 4.79 -9.88 8.25
CA ARG A 74 4.82 -8.40 8.14
C ARG A 74 6.21 -7.78 8.29
N ALA A 75 7.11 -8.45 9.02
CA ALA A 75 8.49 -8.00 9.23
C ALA A 75 9.33 -8.01 7.95
N LYS A 76 8.88 -8.72 6.90
CA LYS A 76 9.48 -8.71 5.56
C LYS A 76 9.13 -7.46 4.76
N LEU A 77 8.12 -6.69 5.17
CA LEU A 77 7.74 -5.45 4.49
C LEU A 77 8.77 -4.34 4.76
N PRO A 78 8.93 -3.38 3.84
CA PRO A 78 9.78 -2.20 4.06
C PRO A 78 9.40 -1.47 5.35
N LYS A 79 10.41 -1.09 6.13
CA LYS A 79 10.21 -0.26 7.34
C LYS A 79 9.87 1.19 6.97
N ASP A 80 10.40 1.66 5.85
CA ASP A 80 10.12 2.99 5.33
C ASP A 80 8.73 3.02 4.68
N LYS A 81 7.83 3.83 5.26
CA LYS A 81 6.45 4.00 4.79
C LYS A 81 6.35 4.80 3.48
N ALA A 82 7.41 5.48 3.06
CA ALA A 82 7.48 6.16 1.78
C ALA A 82 7.81 5.20 0.62
N THR A 83 8.28 3.98 0.93
CA THR A 83 8.57 2.97 -0.09
C THR A 83 7.27 2.47 -0.72
N PRO A 84 7.08 2.62 -2.05
CA PRO A 84 5.93 2.06 -2.73
C PRO A 84 5.91 0.53 -2.67
N ILE A 85 4.77 -0.03 -2.29
CA ILE A 85 4.53 -1.48 -2.24
C ILE A 85 3.43 -1.81 -3.24
N ILE A 86 3.69 -2.77 -4.12
CA ILE A 86 2.71 -3.30 -5.07
C ILE A 86 2.46 -4.77 -4.72
N PHE A 87 1.21 -5.10 -4.45
CA PHE A 87 0.77 -6.47 -4.25
C PHE A 87 0.19 -7.02 -5.55
N TYR A 88 0.46 -8.29 -5.86
CA TYR A 88 -0.25 -9.01 -6.91
C TYR A 88 -0.67 -10.41 -6.46
N CYS A 89 -1.73 -10.92 -7.09
CA CYS A 89 -2.22 -12.28 -6.94
C CYS A 89 -2.63 -12.84 -8.32
N ARG A 90 -3.43 -13.93 -8.36
CA ARG A 90 -4.04 -14.43 -9.61
C ARG A 90 -5.28 -13.66 -10.08
N GLY A 91 -5.65 -12.58 -9.38
CA GLY A 91 -6.93 -11.88 -9.54
C GLY A 91 -8.00 -12.44 -8.62
N ALA A 92 -9.22 -11.91 -8.72
CA ALA A 92 -10.40 -12.54 -8.14
C ALA A 92 -10.75 -13.76 -9.00
N GLY A 93 -10.65 -14.95 -8.41
CA GLY A 93 -11.35 -16.12 -8.93
C GLY A 93 -12.85 -15.97 -8.70
#